data_AF-A0AAX1BJT6-F1
#
_entry.id   AF-A0AAX1BJT6-F1
#
_cell.length_a   1.000
_cell.length_b   1.000
_cell.length_c   1.000
_cell.angle_alpha   90.00
_cell.angle_beta   90.00
_cell.angle_gamma   90.00
#
_symmetry.space_group_name_H-M   'P 1'
#
loop_
_entity.id
_entity.type
_entity.pdbx_description
1 polymer ?
#
loop_
_entity_poly.entity_id
_entity_poly.type
_entity_poly.pdbx_seq_one_letter_code
_entity_poly.pdbx_strand_id
1 'polypeptide(L)'
;MWPSTAKWLNDLKACKHIFAEENSSVAAPLFKLCERRQGIAGVKGNQLQLMTESDDVMQALIRDIQLARHNIEMVFYIWQPGGMADQVAESLMAAARRGIHCRLMLDSAGSVAFFRSPWPELMRNAGIEVVEALKVNLMRVFLRRMD
;
A
#
# COMPACT_ATOMS: atom_id res chain seq x y z
N MET A 1 19.64 -0.26 3.11
CA MET A 1 18.46 -1.14 3.01
C MET A 1 18.27 -1.80 4.37
N TRP A 2 17.04 -1.91 4.87
CA TRP A 2 16.80 -2.57 6.16
C TRP A 2 17.20 -4.06 6.06
N PRO A 3 17.78 -4.67 7.10
CA PRO A 3 18.28 -6.05 7.04
C PRO A 3 17.22 -7.08 6.61
N SER A 4 15.97 -6.89 7.02
CA SER A 4 14.84 -7.74 6.63
C SER A 4 14.53 -7.67 5.14
N THR A 5 14.54 -6.47 4.56
CA THR A 5 14.33 -6.26 3.11
C THR A 5 15.45 -6.90 2.29
N ALA A 6 16.70 -6.78 2.76
CA ALA A 6 17.84 -7.38 2.07
C ALA A 6 17.76 -8.91 2.06
N LYS A 7 17.38 -9.52 3.19
CA LYS A 7 17.15 -10.97 3.27
C LYS A 7 16.03 -11.41 2.33
N TRP A 8 14.87 -10.76 2.38
CA TRP A 8 13.73 -11.09 1.52
C TRP A 8 14.08 -10.99 0.03
N LEU A 9 14.82 -9.95 -0.39
CA LEU A 9 15.26 -9.83 -1.79
C LEU A 9 16.21 -10.96 -2.20
N ASN A 10 17.09 -11.42 -1.31
CA ASN A 10 17.96 -12.56 -1.60
C ASN A 10 17.16 -13.86 -1.74
N ASP A 11 16.18 -14.08 -0.87
CA ASP A 11 15.29 -15.24 -0.94
C ASP A 11 14.49 -15.21 -2.26
N LEU A 12 13.99 -14.03 -2.67
CA LEU A 12 13.27 -13.86 -3.94
C LEU A 12 14.16 -14.18 -5.15
N LYS A 13 15.44 -13.79 -5.13
CA LYS A 13 16.40 -14.11 -6.21
C LYS A 13 16.64 -15.60 -6.39
N ALA A 14 16.48 -16.41 -5.34
CA ALA A 14 16.59 -17.85 -5.45
C ALA A 14 15.46 -18.46 -6.31
N CYS A 15 14.29 -17.80 -6.38
CA CYS A 15 13.14 -18.22 -7.17
C CYS A 15 13.27 -17.87 -8.66
N LYS A 16 14.29 -18.38 -9.34
CA LYS A 16 14.64 -18.00 -10.73
C LYS A 16 13.46 -18.05 -11.72
N HIS A 17 12.55 -19.00 -11.55
CA HIS A 17 11.42 -19.23 -12.44
C HIS A 17 10.40 -18.08 -12.49
N ILE A 18 10.37 -17.17 -11.51
CA ILE A 18 9.43 -16.04 -11.49
C ILE A 18 9.92 -14.85 -12.30
N PHE A 19 11.19 -14.83 -12.69
CA PHE A 19 11.77 -13.70 -13.41
C PHE A 19 11.60 -13.85 -14.92
N ALA A 20 11.52 -12.71 -15.60
CA ALA A 20 11.49 -12.58 -17.05
C ALA A 20 12.88 -12.88 -17.61
N GLU A 21 12.93 -13.75 -18.62
CA GLU A 21 14.15 -14.11 -19.35
C GLU A 21 14.27 -13.30 -20.65
N GLU A 22 13.14 -12.84 -21.17
CA GLU A 22 13.03 -12.07 -22.39
C GLU A 22 12.19 -10.81 -22.14
N ASN A 23 12.61 -9.70 -22.72
CA ASN A 23 11.90 -8.43 -22.68
C ASN A 23 11.75 -7.93 -24.12
N SER A 24 10.66 -7.20 -24.42
CA SER A 24 10.53 -6.57 -25.73
C SER A 24 11.70 -5.61 -25.99
N SER A 25 12.12 -5.46 -27.25
CA SER A 25 13.20 -4.54 -27.63
C SER A 25 12.92 -3.10 -27.21
N VAL A 26 11.64 -2.70 -27.24
CA VAL A 26 11.17 -1.37 -26.82
C VAL A 26 11.32 -1.17 -25.31
N ALA A 27 11.03 -2.20 -24.50
CA ALA A 27 11.05 -2.11 -23.04
C ALA A 27 12.41 -2.48 -22.42
N ALA A 28 13.32 -3.10 -23.18
CA ALA A 28 14.61 -3.59 -22.67
C ALA A 28 15.43 -2.54 -21.89
N PRO A 29 15.52 -1.25 -22.29
CA PRO A 29 16.23 -0.23 -21.51
C PRO A 29 15.59 0.01 -20.13
N LEU A 30 14.26 -0.03 -20.03
CA LEU A 30 13.52 0.16 -18.78
C LEU A 30 13.76 -1.01 -17.82
N PHE A 31 13.65 -2.24 -18.31
CA PHE A 31 13.94 -3.44 -17.50
C PHE A 31 15.37 -3.42 -16.98
N LYS A 32 16.35 -3.05 -17.82
CA LYS A 32 17.77 -2.95 -17.43
C LYS A 32 18.01 -1.85 -16.40
N LEU A 33 17.33 -0.71 -16.51
CA LEU A 33 17.41 0.37 -15.52
C LEU A 33 16.85 -0.10 -14.16
N CYS A 34 15.66 -0.67 -14.17
CA CYS A 34 15.01 -1.20 -12.97
C CYS A 34 15.86 -2.27 -12.29
N GLU A 35 16.42 -3.21 -13.06
CA GLU A 35 17.28 -4.27 -12.54
C GLU A 35 18.56 -3.71 -11.93
N ARG A 36 19.22 -2.74 -12.57
CA ARG A 36 20.41 -2.08 -12.01
C ARG A 36 20.13 -1.31 -10.73
N ARG A 37 18.95 -0.69 -10.62
CA ARG A 37 18.57 0.11 -9.45
C ARG A 37 18.07 -0.74 -8.28
N GLN A 38 17.23 -1.74 -8.56
CA GLN A 38 16.58 -2.58 -7.55
C GLN A 38 17.37 -3.86 -7.24
N GLY A 39 18.26 -4.27 -8.15
CA GLY A 39 19.08 -5.47 -8.01
C GLY A 39 18.34 -6.78 -8.32
N ILE A 40 17.13 -6.73 -8.91
CA ILE A 40 16.33 -7.89 -9.33
C ILE A 40 15.77 -7.69 -10.74
N ALA A 41 15.64 -8.77 -11.51
CA ALA A 41 15.00 -8.74 -12.83
C ALA A 41 13.47 -8.52 -12.71
N GLY A 42 12.82 -8.24 -13.84
CA GLY A 42 11.36 -8.13 -13.88
C GLY A 42 10.68 -9.45 -13.53
N VAL A 43 9.61 -9.40 -12.74
CA VAL A 43 8.79 -10.58 -12.41
C VAL A 43 7.76 -10.81 -13.52
N LYS A 44 7.55 -12.05 -13.95
CA LYS A 44 6.56 -12.44 -14.97
C LYS A 44 5.28 -12.97 -14.33
N GLY A 45 4.22 -13.09 -15.14
CA GLY A 45 2.92 -13.62 -14.69
C GLY A 45 1.98 -12.59 -14.06
N ASN A 46 2.30 -11.30 -14.15
CA ASN A 46 1.41 -10.24 -13.70
C ASN A 46 0.18 -10.13 -14.62
N GLN A 47 -1.00 -9.96 -14.03
CA GLN A 47 -2.21 -9.56 -14.73
C GLN A 47 -2.41 -8.06 -14.48
N LEU A 48 -2.67 -7.31 -15.56
CA LEU A 48 -2.84 -5.87 -15.51
C LEU A 48 -4.22 -5.52 -16.03
N GLN A 49 -4.94 -4.69 -15.27
CA GLN A 49 -6.20 -4.09 -15.69
C GLN A 49 -6.06 -2.58 -15.53
N LEU A 50 -6.31 -1.84 -16.61
CA LEU A 50 -6.38 -0.39 -16.55
C LEU A 50 -7.80 0.01 -16.16
N MET A 51 -7.94 0.69 -15.02
CA MET A 51 -9.18 1.29 -14.57
C MET A 51 -9.12 2.80 -14.86
N THR A 52 -10.15 3.32 -15.52
CA THR A 52 -10.19 4.73 -15.95
C THR A 52 -11.03 5.61 -15.06
N GLU A 53 -11.99 5.02 -14.32
CA GLU A 53 -12.88 5.73 -13.43
C GLU A 53 -12.51 5.51 -11.96
N SER A 54 -12.62 6.56 -11.15
CA SER A 54 -12.34 6.51 -9.71
C SER A 54 -13.26 5.53 -8.98
N ASP A 55 -14.52 5.49 -9.38
CA ASP A 55 -15.55 4.69 -8.72
C ASP A 55 -15.27 3.20 -8.92
N ASP A 56 -14.83 2.81 -10.12
CA ASP A 56 -14.42 1.44 -10.42
C ASP A 56 -13.23 1.01 -9.56
N VAL A 57 -12.24 1.90 -9.38
CA VAL A 57 -11.06 1.63 -8.52
C VAL A 57 -11.49 1.42 -7.06
N MET A 58 -12.37 2.28 -6.55
CA MET A 58 -12.85 2.17 -5.16
C MET A 58 -13.71 0.92 -4.95
N GLN A 59 -14.56 0.55 -5.91
CA GLN A 59 -15.34 -0.69 -5.87
C GLN A 59 -14.45 -1.94 -5.93
N ALA A 60 -13.43 -1.93 -6.80
CA ALA A 60 -12.46 -3.03 -6.89
C ALA A 60 -11.69 -3.18 -5.57
N LEU A 61 -11.23 -2.08 -4.98
CA LEU A 61 -10.56 -2.09 -3.67
C LEU A 61 -11.45 -2.68 -2.57
N ILE A 62 -12.71 -2.25 -2.49
CA ILE A 62 -13.68 -2.79 -1.53
C ILE A 62 -13.87 -4.30 -1.74
N ARG A 63 -14.01 -4.74 -2.99
CA ARG A 63 -14.15 -6.15 -3.33
C ARG A 63 -12.92 -6.96 -2.90
N ASP A 64 -11.72 -6.46 -3.13
CA ASP A 64 -10.48 -7.14 -2.74
C ASP A 64 -10.36 -7.27 -1.22
N ILE A 65 -10.77 -6.25 -0.46
CA ILE A 65 -10.85 -6.28 1.01
C ILE A 65 -11.85 -7.35 1.47
N GLN A 66 -13.00 -7.47 0.80
CA GLN A 66 -14.01 -8.47 1.13
C GLN A 66 -13.53 -9.90 0.83
N LEU A 67 -12.75 -10.09 -0.23
CA LEU A 67 -12.24 -11.40 -0.66
C LEU A 67 -10.93 -11.82 0.02
N ALA A 68 -10.24 -10.91 0.71
CA ALA A 68 -8.99 -11.17 1.39
C ALA A 68 -9.09 -12.32 2.41
N ARG A 69 -8.08 -13.20 2.41
CA ARG A 69 -8.05 -14.42 3.24
C ARG A 69 -6.95 -14.48 4.30
N HIS A 70 -5.93 -13.62 4.19
CA HIS A 70 -4.75 -13.70 5.06
C HIS A 70 -4.40 -12.35 5.69
N ASN A 71 -4.11 -11.35 4.86
CA ASN A 71 -3.72 -10.03 5.33
C ASN A 71 -4.16 -8.94 4.35
N ILE A 72 -4.25 -7.71 4.86
CA ILE A 72 -4.47 -6.48 4.10
C ILE A 72 -3.48 -5.42 4.59
N GLU A 73 -2.69 -4.89 3.67
CA GLU A 73 -1.71 -3.84 3.90
C GLU A 73 -2.06 -2.63 3.04
N MET A 74 -2.44 -1.53 3.67
CA MET A 74 -2.82 -0.32 2.95
C MET A 74 -1.99 0.88 3.37
N VAL A 75 -1.54 1.64 2.37
CA VAL A 75 -0.79 2.87 2.55
C VAL A 75 -1.40 3.95 1.68
N PHE A 76 -1.87 5.03 2.30
CA PHE A 76 -2.44 6.17 1.57
C PHE A 76 -1.79 7.48 1.97
N TYR A 77 -1.60 8.34 0.96
CA TYR A 77 -1.14 9.71 1.18
C TYR A 77 -2.27 10.59 1.75
N ILE A 78 -3.50 10.46 1.25
CA ILE A 78 -4.66 11.21 1.75
C ILE A 78 -5.77 10.23 2.08
N TRP A 79 -6.31 10.32 3.29
CA TRP A 79 -7.58 9.74 3.68
C TRP A 79 -8.51 10.84 4.16
N GLN A 80 -9.54 11.13 3.35
CA GLN A 80 -10.60 12.07 3.68
C GLN A 80 -11.86 11.28 4.05
N PRO A 81 -12.40 11.41 5.29
CA PRO A 81 -13.66 10.79 5.67
C PRO A 81 -14.82 11.21 4.75
N GLY A 82 -15.76 10.29 4.53
CA GLY A 82 -16.95 10.47 3.70
C GLY A 82 -16.93 9.62 2.42
N GLY A 83 -18.11 9.51 1.80
CA GLY A 83 -18.28 8.85 0.51
C GLY A 83 -17.79 7.40 0.50
N MET A 84 -17.05 7.03 -0.55
CA MET A 84 -16.53 5.66 -0.69
C MET A 84 -15.35 5.36 0.25
N ALA A 85 -14.67 6.36 0.81
CA ALA A 85 -13.60 6.12 1.78
C ALA A 85 -14.16 5.50 3.07
N ASP A 86 -15.37 5.89 3.49
CA ASP A 86 -16.05 5.29 4.63
C ASP A 86 -16.44 3.83 4.34
N GLN A 87 -16.87 3.53 3.11
CA GLN A 87 -17.15 2.14 2.69
C GLN A 87 -15.89 1.26 2.70
N VAL A 88 -14.72 1.82 2.34
CA VAL A 88 -13.43 1.14 2.48
C VAL A 88 -13.10 0.91 3.95
N ALA A 89 -13.29 1.90 4.83
CA ALA A 89 -13.07 1.75 6.27
C ALA A 89 -13.97 0.65 6.87
N GLU A 90 -15.26 0.67 6.55
CA GLU A 90 -16.23 -0.33 6.97
C GLU A 90 -15.87 -1.74 6.49
N SER A 91 -15.47 -1.87 5.22
CA SER A 91 -15.04 -3.15 4.65
C SER A 91 -13.78 -3.66 5.34
N LEU A 92 -12.82 -2.77 5.66
CA LEU A 92 -11.60 -3.13 6.35
C LEU A 92 -11.88 -3.58 7.80
N MET A 93 -12.77 -2.88 8.51
CA MET A 93 -13.19 -3.29 9.85
C MET A 93 -13.92 -4.64 9.82
N ALA A 94 -14.75 -4.88 8.80
CA ALA A 94 -15.38 -6.18 8.60
C ALA A 94 -14.32 -7.27 8.36
N ALA A 95 -13.28 -7.00 7.56
CA ALA A 95 -12.18 -7.93 7.35
C ALA A 95 -11.40 -8.26 8.62
N ALA A 96 -11.06 -7.25 9.41
CA ALA A 96 -10.40 -7.45 10.69
C ALA A 96 -11.24 -8.30 11.65
N ARG A 97 -12.56 -8.05 11.72
CA ARG A 97 -13.51 -8.86 12.52
C ARG A 97 -13.63 -10.31 12.04
N ARG A 98 -13.40 -10.58 10.75
CA ARG A 98 -13.30 -11.96 10.21
C ARG A 98 -11.99 -12.66 10.58
N GLY A 99 -11.04 -11.96 11.22
CA GLY A 99 -9.73 -12.49 11.59
C GLY A 99 -8.63 -12.21 10.57
N ILE A 100 -8.85 -11.37 9.57
CA ILE A 100 -7.82 -10.95 8.61
C ILE A 100 -6.87 -9.97 9.28
N HIS A 101 -5.56 -10.19 9.17
CA HIS A 101 -4.57 -9.23 9.70
C HIS A 101 -4.59 -7.95 8.86
N CYS A 102 -4.94 -6.82 9.46
CA CYS A 102 -5.13 -5.56 8.72
C CYS A 102 -4.21 -4.47 9.27
N ARG A 103 -3.39 -3.87 8.40
CA ARG A 103 -2.58 -2.68 8.72
C ARG A 103 -2.91 -1.53 7.78
N LEU A 104 -3.08 -0.35 8.36
CA LEU A 104 -3.36 0.89 7.64
C LEU A 104 -2.34 1.95 8.05
N MET A 105 -1.55 2.43 7.10
CA MET A 105 -0.61 3.53 7.29
C MET A 105 -1.05 4.74 6.49
N LEU A 106 -1.24 5.87 7.18
CA LEU A 106 -1.67 7.12 6.56
C LEU A 106 -0.68 8.24 6.84
N ASP A 107 -0.45 9.10 5.85
CA ASP A 107 0.29 10.35 6.07
C ASP A 107 -0.49 11.26 7.04
N SER A 108 0.22 11.80 8.04
CA SER A 108 -0.36 12.66 9.09
C SER A 108 -0.97 13.94 8.51
N ALA A 109 -0.26 14.62 7.61
CA ALA A 109 -0.69 15.92 7.07
C ALA A 109 -1.81 15.76 6.03
N GLY A 110 -1.68 14.78 5.13
CA GLY A 110 -2.69 14.47 4.12
C GLY A 110 -3.97 13.86 4.70
N SER A 111 -3.94 13.31 5.92
CA SER A 111 -5.08 12.63 6.55
C SER A 111 -5.51 13.25 7.88
N VAL A 112 -5.26 14.56 8.08
CA VAL A 112 -5.63 15.27 9.33
C VAL A 112 -7.11 15.09 9.68
N ALA A 113 -7.99 15.16 8.69
CA ALA A 113 -9.44 15.00 8.91
C ALA A 113 -9.78 13.60 9.44
N PHE A 114 -9.15 12.56 8.89
CA PHE A 114 -9.28 11.19 9.40
C PHE A 114 -8.77 11.10 10.84
N PHE A 115 -7.55 11.56 11.14
CA PHE A 115 -6.97 11.44 12.47
C PHE A 115 -7.70 12.26 13.55
N ARG A 116 -8.46 13.28 13.17
CA ARG A 116 -9.31 14.08 14.06
C ARG A 116 -10.76 13.60 14.15
N SER A 117 -11.13 12.58 13.37
CA SER A 117 -12.45 11.96 13.40
C SER A 117 -12.49 10.74 14.33
N PRO A 118 -13.66 10.10 14.54
CA PRO A 118 -13.75 8.84 15.29
C PRO A 118 -13.09 7.64 14.59
N TRP A 119 -12.85 7.71 13.27
CA TRP A 119 -12.38 6.59 12.46
C TRP A 119 -11.13 5.86 12.99
N PRO A 120 -10.05 6.54 13.42
CA PRO A 120 -8.84 5.85 13.90
C PRO A 120 -9.13 4.97 15.11
N GLU A 121 -9.99 5.42 16.02
CA GLU A 121 -10.35 4.65 17.21
C GLU A 121 -11.29 3.50 16.86
N LEU A 122 -12.31 3.74 16.03
CA LEU A 122 -13.21 2.69 15.54
C LEU A 122 -12.44 1.56 14.84
N MET A 123 -11.49 1.92 13.97
CA MET A 123 -10.70 0.95 13.21
C MET A 123 -9.73 0.17 14.12
N ARG A 124 -9.08 0.84 15.08
CA ARG A 124 -8.25 0.15 16.08
C ARG A 124 -9.06 -0.81 16.94
N ASN A 125 -10.24 -0.39 17.39
CA ASN A 125 -11.15 -1.24 18.18
C ASN A 125 -11.67 -2.44 17.37
N ALA A 126 -11.76 -2.32 16.05
CA ALA A 126 -12.07 -3.45 15.16
C ALA A 126 -10.88 -4.41 14.93
N GLY A 127 -9.69 -4.11 15.45
CA GLY A 127 -8.49 -4.93 15.34
C GLY A 127 -7.53 -4.51 14.21
N ILE A 128 -7.70 -3.33 13.62
CA ILE A 128 -6.81 -2.82 12.58
C ILE A 128 -5.62 -2.08 13.21
N GLU A 129 -4.40 -2.38 12.77
CA GLU A 129 -3.21 -1.63 13.16
C GLU A 129 -3.13 -0.32 12.36
N VAL A 130 -3.58 0.78 12.98
CA VAL A 130 -3.58 2.11 12.35
C VAL A 130 -2.33 2.91 12.73
N VAL A 131 -1.47 3.17 11.75
CA VAL A 131 -0.20 3.90 11.87
C VAL A 131 -0.33 5.29 11.25
N GLU A 132 0.01 6.30 12.05
CA GLU A 132 0.17 7.69 11.60
C GLU A 132 1.64 7.92 11.19
N ALA A 133 1.88 8.04 9.88
CA ALA A 133 3.20 8.26 9.32
C ALA A 133 3.57 9.75 9.30
N LEU A 134 4.88 10.02 9.34
CA LEU A 134 5.45 11.37 9.15
C LEU A 134 4.84 12.47 10.04
N LYS A 135 4.48 12.14 11.30
CA LYS A 135 3.87 13.08 12.26
C LYS A 135 4.48 14.49 12.16
N VAL A 136 3.61 15.45 11.87
CA VAL A 136 4.01 16.86 11.74
C VAL A 136 4.38 17.37 13.13
N ASN A 137 5.67 17.56 13.36
CA ASN A 137 6.17 18.21 14.56
C ASN A 137 6.50 19.65 14.20
N LEU A 138 6.00 20.63 14.96
CA LEU A 138 6.29 22.06 14.76
C LEU A 138 7.80 22.35 14.74
N MET A 139 8.61 21.58 15.49
CA MET A 139 10.07 21.66 15.47
C MET A 139 10.71 21.16 14.15
N ARG A 140 10.00 20.32 13.38
CA ARG A 140 10.46 19.78 12.08
C ARG A 140 10.09 20.66 10.89
N VAL A 141 9.13 21.58 11.04
CA VAL A 141 8.75 22.54 10.00
C VAL A 141 9.93 23.44 9.62
N PHE A 142 10.82 23.73 10.57
CA PHE A 142 12.04 24.53 10.33
C PHE A 142 13.21 23.74 9.74
N LEU A 143 13.12 22.41 9.65
CA LEU A 143 14.23 21.52 9.27
C LEU A 143 13.95 20.68 8.02
N ARG A 144 12.75 20.79 7.43
CA ARG A 144 12.40 20.09 6.20
C ARG A 144 11.87 21.06 5.15
N ARG A 145 12.35 20.87 3.93
CA ARG A 145 11.85 21.53 2.74
C ARG A 145 10.38 21.13 2.53
N MET A 146 9.52 22.12 2.31
CA MET A 146 8.10 21.93 1.98
C MET A 146 7.97 21.72 0.47
N ASP A 147 8.49 20.61 -0.03
CA ASP A 147 8.26 20.13 -1.40
C ASP A 147 8.42 18.61 -1.47
#